data_AF-K5UKN4-F1
#
_entry.id   AF-K5UKN4-F1
#
_cell.length_a   1.000
_cell.length_b   1.000
_cell.length_c   1.000
_cell.angle_alpha   90.00
_cell.angle_beta   90.00
_cell.angle_gamma   90.00
#
_symmetry.space_group_name_H-M   'P 1'
#
loop_
_entity.id
_entity.type
_entity.pdbx_description
1 polymer ?
#
loop_
_entity_poly.entity_id
_entity_poly.type
_entity_poly.pdbx_seq_one_letter_code
_entity_poly.pdbx_strand_id
1 'polypeptide(L)'
;MLRDIAQLPDPLAVAVRRGYIGFDFESAEAQLVFIKDLWYPEGMRPELANYALLRQHEVPNVPIVFAGGSVGGDGAQATLNQDSFSDGSSRPWKRIHHRIVMKQIGRRLKYFKDQKELLRCTYHAFRGTSS
;
A
#
# COMPACT_ATOMS: atom_id res chain seq x y z
N MET A 1 16.95 18.64 -18.14
CA MET A 1 17.94 17.71 -17.54
C MET A 1 17.16 16.48 -17.06
N LEU A 2 17.06 15.45 -17.88
CA LEU A 2 16.38 14.19 -17.54
C LEU A 2 17.30 13.41 -16.60
N ARG A 3 16.81 13.08 -15.39
CA ARG A 3 17.57 12.25 -14.44
C ARG A 3 17.54 10.80 -14.93
N ASP A 4 18.70 10.15 -14.84
CA ASP A 4 18.91 8.75 -15.18
C ASP A 4 17.96 7.83 -14.40
N ILE A 5 17.26 6.94 -15.11
CA ILE A 5 16.30 5.98 -14.54
C ILE A 5 17.02 5.00 -13.58
N ALA A 6 18.34 4.82 -13.74
CA ALA A 6 19.17 3.98 -12.88
C ALA A 6 19.43 4.52 -11.47
N GLN A 7 19.08 5.78 -11.18
CA GLN A 7 19.24 6.39 -9.84
C GLN A 7 17.94 6.42 -9.02
N LEU A 8 16.85 5.85 -9.52
CA LEU A 8 15.67 5.62 -8.69
C LEU A 8 16.00 4.54 -7.66
N PRO A 9 15.66 4.72 -6.37
CA PRO A 9 15.72 3.61 -5.42
C PRO A 9 14.93 2.44 -6.01
N ASP A 10 15.52 1.26 -5.94
CA ASP A 10 15.01 -0.05 -6.39
C ASP A 10 13.48 -0.04 -6.68
N PRO A 11 13.01 -0.49 -7.87
CA PRO A 11 11.58 -0.57 -8.22
C PRO A 11 10.70 -1.32 -7.19
N LEU A 12 11.29 -1.93 -6.18
CA LEU A 12 10.65 -2.51 -4.99
C LEU A 12 10.42 -1.54 -3.80
N ALA A 13 10.40 -0.23 -4.00
CA ALA A 13 10.28 0.79 -2.95
C ALA A 13 9.09 0.58 -1.97
N VAL A 14 8.03 -0.13 -2.40
CA VAL A 14 7.02 -0.73 -1.51
C VAL A 14 6.59 -2.08 -2.10
N ALA A 15 6.89 -3.19 -1.43
CA ALA A 15 6.38 -4.50 -1.84
C ALA A 15 5.07 -4.80 -1.10
N VAL A 16 3.95 -4.68 -1.80
CA VAL A 16 2.65 -5.16 -1.30
C VAL A 16 2.67 -6.68 -1.40
N ARG A 17 2.73 -7.37 -0.26
CA ARG A 17 2.80 -8.84 -0.27
C ARG A 17 1.43 -9.48 -0.23
N ARG A 18 0.45 -8.84 0.40
CA ARG A 18 -0.88 -9.45 0.54
C ARG A 18 -1.96 -8.44 0.84
N GLY A 19 -3.15 -8.70 0.29
CA GLY A 19 -4.38 -7.99 0.60
C GLY A 19 -5.43 -8.98 1.07
N TYR A 20 -6.25 -8.56 2.02
CA TYR A 20 -7.30 -9.35 2.64
C TYR A 20 -8.60 -8.55 2.71
N ILE A 21 -9.72 -9.26 2.73
CA ILE A 21 -11.00 -8.67 3.13
C ILE A 21 -11.11 -8.89 4.64
N GLY A 22 -11.27 -7.81 5.38
CA GLY A 22 -11.59 -7.81 6.80
C GLY A 22 -13.02 -7.39 7.04
N PHE A 23 -13.45 -7.51 8.29
CA PHE A 23 -14.74 -7.03 8.76
C PHE A 23 -14.49 -6.10 9.95
N ASP A 24 -15.00 -4.87 9.85
CA ASP A 24 -14.91 -3.88 10.91
C ASP A 24 -16.17 -3.94 11.78
N PHE A 25 -15.97 -4.31 13.06
CA PHE A 25 -17.02 -4.40 14.06
C PHE A 25 -17.17 -3.14 14.91
N GLU A 26 -16.20 -2.22 14.86
CA GLU A 26 -16.17 -1.01 15.70
C GLU A 26 -16.91 0.16 15.05
N SER A 27 -17.07 0.12 13.73
CA SER A 27 -17.95 1.05 13.01
C SER A 27 -19.40 0.89 13.46
N ALA A 28 -20.11 2.02 13.60
CA ALA A 28 -21.56 2.04 13.88
C ALA A 28 -22.39 1.22 12.87
N GLU A 29 -21.87 1.09 11.66
CA GLU A 29 -22.33 0.17 10.64
C GLU A 29 -21.23 -0.87 10.39
N ALA A 30 -21.54 -2.13 10.69
CA ALA A 30 -20.63 -3.23 10.45
C ALA A 30 -20.33 -3.33 8.93
N GLN A 31 -19.05 -3.22 8.55
CA GLN A 31 -18.68 -3.08 7.14
C GLN A 31 -17.46 -3.91 6.76
N LEU A 32 -17.42 -4.35 5.50
CA LEU A 32 -16.24 -4.98 4.93
C LEU A 32 -15.17 -3.93 4.66
N VAL A 33 -13.92 -4.28 4.97
CA VAL A 33 -12.74 -3.43 4.76
C VAL A 33 -11.67 -4.17 3.98
N PHE A 34 -10.79 -3.42 3.33
CA PHE A 34 -9.59 -3.97 2.71
C PHE A 34 -8.40 -3.80 3.64
N ILE A 35 -7.74 -4.91 4.00
CA ILE A 35 -6.52 -4.92 4.79
C ILE A 35 -5.34 -5.17 3.85
N LYS A 36 -4.40 -4.23 3.81
CA LYS A 36 -3.22 -4.27 2.94
C LYS A 36 -1.97 -4.39 3.79
N ASP A 37 -1.21 -5.47 3.57
CA ASP A 37 0.12 -5.67 4.15
C ASP A 37 1.20 -5.34 3.13
N LEU A 38 2.13 -4.46 3.53
CA LEU A 38 3.24 -4.00 2.72
C LEU A 38 4.54 -3.96 3.51
N TRP A 39 5.65 -4.07 2.79
CA TRP A 39 6.99 -3.94 3.33
C TRP A 39 7.69 -2.77 2.67
N TYR A 40 8.10 -1.79 3.47
CA TYR A 40 8.81 -0.60 2.99
C TYR A 40 10.23 -0.56 3.58
N PRO A 41 11.23 -0.03 2.87
CA PRO A 41 12.58 0.11 3.40
C PRO A 41 12.61 1.06 4.59
N GLU A 42 13.38 0.71 5.64
CA GLU A 42 13.63 1.58 6.78
C GLU A 42 14.24 2.92 6.32
N GLY A 43 13.78 4.02 6.91
CA GLY A 43 14.16 5.37 6.49
C GLY A 43 13.37 5.96 5.32
N MET A 44 12.50 5.17 4.65
CA MET A 44 11.57 5.70 3.66
C MET A 44 10.21 6.08 4.28
N ARG A 45 9.50 7.00 3.60
CA ARG A 45 8.15 7.39 3.99
C ARG A 45 7.17 6.23 3.74
N PRO A 46 6.41 5.76 4.75
CA PRO A 46 5.43 4.69 4.57
C PRO A 46 4.26 5.17 3.71
N GLU A 47 3.61 4.23 3.00
CA GLU A 47 2.45 4.51 2.15
C GLU A 47 1.31 5.22 2.92
N LEU A 48 1.12 4.88 4.20
CA LEU A 48 0.15 5.53 5.08
C LEU A 48 0.32 7.07 5.14
N ALA A 49 1.57 7.55 5.19
CA ALA A 49 1.86 8.97 5.21
C ALA A 49 1.53 9.65 3.87
N ASN A 50 1.55 8.92 2.75
CA ASN A 50 1.07 9.46 1.47
C ASN A 50 -0.44 9.70 1.51
N TYR A 51 -1.23 8.77 2.06
CA TYR A 51 -2.67 8.98 2.21
C TYR A 51 -2.99 10.16 3.13
N ALA A 52 -2.25 10.31 4.23
CA ALA A 52 -2.39 11.47 5.12
C ALA A 52 -2.10 12.79 4.38
N LEU A 53 -1.01 12.84 3.61
CA LEU A 53 -0.64 14.00 2.80
C LEU A 53 -1.70 14.33 1.74
N LEU A 54 -2.18 13.33 1.00
CA LEU A 54 -3.22 13.53 -0.01
C LEU A 54 -4.51 14.07 0.60
N ARG A 55 -4.89 13.57 1.80
CA ARG A 55 -6.05 14.05 2.53
C ARG A 55 -5.87 15.48 3.05
N GLN A 56 -4.67 15.82 3.53
CA GLN A 56 -4.33 17.18 3.95
C GLN A 56 -4.46 18.19 2.80
N HIS A 57 -4.15 17.76 1.58
CA HIS A 57 -4.31 18.57 0.37
C HIS A 57 -5.68 18.43 -0.30
N GLU A 58 -6.66 17.83 0.38
CA GLU A 58 -8.04 17.68 -0.10
C GLU A 58 -8.14 17.03 -1.49
N VAL A 59 -7.20 16.13 -1.81
CA VAL A 59 -7.18 15.44 -3.10
C VAL A 59 -8.42 14.54 -3.18
N PRO A 60 -9.30 14.71 -4.19
CA PRO A 60 -10.53 13.94 -4.29
C PRO A 60 -10.25 12.49 -4.71
N ASN A 61 -11.25 11.62 -4.47
CA ASN A 61 -11.26 10.23 -4.94
C ASN A 61 -10.09 9.36 -4.44
N VAL A 62 -9.50 9.75 -3.30
CA VAL A 62 -8.49 8.96 -2.60
C VAL A 62 -9.19 7.93 -1.69
N PRO A 63 -8.68 6.69 -1.60
CA PRO A 63 -9.20 5.70 -0.67
C PRO A 63 -9.24 6.23 0.77
N ILE A 64 -10.36 5.95 1.45
CA ILE A 64 -10.52 6.27 2.87
C ILE A 64 -9.74 5.23 3.66
N VAL A 65 -8.73 5.69 4.40
CA VAL A 65 -7.96 4.89 5.34
C VAL A 65 -8.61 4.99 6.72
N PHE A 66 -8.96 3.85 7.31
CA PHE A 66 -9.50 3.77 8.67
C PHE A 66 -8.38 3.68 9.71
N ALA A 67 -7.38 2.84 9.45
CA ALA A 67 -6.27 2.61 10.37
C ALA A 67 -5.00 2.18 9.62
N GLY A 68 -3.85 2.31 10.27
CA GLY A 68 -2.61 1.72 9.78
C GLY A 68 -1.44 1.95 10.71
N GLY A 69 -0.40 1.15 10.55
CA GLY A 69 0.80 1.24 11.37
C GLY A 69 1.77 0.09 11.12
N SER A 70 2.93 0.14 11.78
CA SER A 70 3.86 -0.98 11.80
C SER A 70 3.25 -2.17 12.54
N VAL A 71 3.39 -3.36 11.98
CA VAL A 71 2.94 -4.62 12.60
C VAL A 71 3.99 -5.09 13.60
N GLY A 72 3.60 -5.66 14.74
CA GLY A 72 4.54 -6.26 15.71
C GLY A 72 4.39 -5.78 17.17
N GLY A 73 3.44 -4.89 17.47
CA GLY A 73 3.20 -4.40 18.83
C GLY A 73 4.25 -3.38 19.25
N ASP A 74 4.85 -3.58 20.43
CA ASP A 74 5.86 -2.69 21.03
C ASP A 74 7.13 -2.52 20.17
N GLY A 75 7.36 -3.44 19.22
CA GLY A 75 8.42 -3.35 18.22
C GLY A 75 7.87 -3.56 16.81
N ALA A 76 8.34 -2.75 15.86
CA ALA A 76 8.02 -2.97 14.44
C ALA A 76 8.69 -4.26 13.93
N GLN A 77 7.89 -5.17 13.39
CA GLN A 77 8.35 -6.36 12.68
C GLN A 77 9.18 -5.90 11.47
N ALA A 78 10.42 -6.37 11.40
CA ALA A 78 11.36 -6.03 10.34
C ALA A 78 12.01 -7.27 9.73
N THR A 79 12.56 -7.12 8.54
CA THR A 79 13.41 -8.17 7.94
C THR A 79 14.75 -8.25 8.67
N LEU A 80 15.33 -9.46 8.69
CA LEU A 80 16.63 -9.76 9.30
C LEU A 80 17.66 -10.25 8.26
N ASN A 81 17.27 -10.33 7.00
CA ASN A 81 18.09 -10.90 5.94
C ASN A 81 19.39 -10.12 5.71
N GLN A 82 19.44 -8.83 6.04
CA GLN A 82 20.65 -8.01 5.97
C GLN A 82 21.83 -8.58 6.78
N ASP A 83 21.53 -9.28 7.88
CA ASP A 83 22.55 -9.83 8.78
C ASP A 83 23.21 -11.09 8.19
N SER A 84 22.59 -11.69 7.17
CA SER A 84 23.10 -12.85 6.45
C SER A 84 23.99 -12.51 5.25
N PHE A 85 24.11 -11.24 4.87
CA PHE A 85 24.98 -10.78 3.78
C PHE A 85 26.25 -10.13 4.36
N SER A 86 27.19 -10.97 4.80
CA SER A 86 28.51 -10.57 5.32
C SER A 86 29.56 -10.35 4.22
N ASP A 87 29.33 -10.86 3.01
CA ASP A 87 30.41 -11.11 2.04
C ASP A 87 30.21 -10.26 0.77
N GLY A 88 30.71 -9.01 0.77
CA GLY A 88 30.98 -8.19 -0.43
C GLY A 88 29.81 -7.85 -1.38
N SER A 89 28.62 -8.41 -1.15
CA SER A 89 27.39 -8.17 -1.93
C SER A 89 26.63 -6.97 -1.39
N SER A 90 25.80 -6.33 -2.23
CA SER A 90 24.97 -5.22 -1.77
C SER A 90 24.01 -5.71 -0.68
N ARG A 91 24.20 -5.20 0.55
CA ARG A 91 23.33 -5.54 1.67
C ARG A 91 21.91 -5.09 1.33
N PRO A 92 20.91 -5.99 1.39
CA PRO A 92 19.53 -5.60 1.19
C PRO A 92 19.09 -4.64 2.30
N TRP A 93 18.22 -3.70 1.96
CA TRP A 93 17.71 -2.75 2.93
C TRP A 93 16.83 -3.49 3.94
N LYS A 94 16.97 -3.16 5.22
CA LYS A 94 16.03 -3.60 6.26
C LYS A 94 14.65 -3.04 5.91
N ARG A 95 13.63 -3.91 5.93
CA ARG A 95 12.25 -3.53 5.59
C ARG A 95 11.35 -3.67 6.81
N ILE A 96 10.46 -2.71 7.00
CA ILE A 96 9.47 -2.68 8.08
C ILE A 96 8.12 -3.17 7.54
N HIS A 97 7.47 -4.06 8.27
CA HIS A 97 6.14 -4.56 7.98
C HIS A 97 5.10 -3.53 8.41
N HIS A 98 4.27 -3.09 7.47
CA HIS A 98 3.24 -2.10 7.70
C HIS A 98 1.89 -2.60 7.20
N ARG A 99 0.84 -2.35 7.98
CA ARG A 99 -0.55 -2.70 7.66
C ARG A 99 -1.38 -1.44 7.49
N ILE A 100 -2.27 -1.43 6.51
CA ILE A 100 -3.24 -0.36 6.26
C ILE A 100 -4.62 -0.97 6.10
N VAL A 101 -5.62 -0.37 6.72
CA VAL A 101 -7.04 -0.75 6.62
C VAL A 101 -7.79 0.35 5.87
N MET A 102 -8.48 -0.02 4.80
CA MET A 102 -9.16 0.90 3.88
C MET A 102 -10.63 0.55 3.73
N LYS A 103 -11.48 1.55 3.52
CA LYS A 103 -12.91 1.35 3.23
C LYS A 103 -13.14 0.69 1.87
N GLN A 104 -12.47 1.17 0.84
CA GLN A 104 -12.68 0.71 -0.53
C GLN A 104 -12.04 -0.65 -0.77
N ILE A 105 -12.82 -1.60 -1.28
CA ILE A 105 -12.36 -2.93 -1.70
C ILE A 105 -12.27 -2.96 -3.22
N GLY A 106 -11.06 -3.19 -3.74
CA GLY A 106 -10.84 -3.33 -5.18
C GLY A 106 -11.36 -4.68 -5.72
N ARG A 107 -11.78 -4.68 -6.99
CA ARG A 107 -12.13 -5.92 -7.71
C ARG A 107 -10.85 -6.61 -8.19
N ARG A 108 -10.75 -7.93 -8.01
CA ARG A 108 -9.61 -8.71 -8.53
C ARG A 108 -9.59 -8.65 -10.06
N LEU A 109 -8.40 -8.51 -10.66
CA LEU A 109 -8.23 -8.41 -12.12
C LEU A 109 -8.90 -9.56 -12.90
N LYS A 110 -8.85 -10.78 -12.38
CA LYS A 110 -9.48 -11.97 -13.01
C LYS A 110 -11.00 -11.92 -13.12
N TYR A 111 -11.65 -11.01 -12.39
CA TYR A 111 -13.11 -10.87 -12.44
C TYR A 111 -13.57 -9.84 -13.46
N PHE A 112 -12.66 -9.07 -14.05
CA PHE A 112 -13.03 -8.23 -15.19
C PHE A 112 -13.17 -9.12 -16.42
N LYS A 113 -14.23 -8.90 -17.18
CA LYS A 113 -14.52 -9.58 -18.43
C LYS A 113 -13.45 -9.30 -19.48
N ASP A 114 -13.03 -8.04 -19.56
CA ASP A 114 -12.05 -7.57 -20.53
C ASP A 114 -11.36 -6.27 -20.07
N GLN A 115 -10.37 -5.83 -20.85
CA GLN A 115 -9.65 -4.58 -20.60
C GLN A 115 -10.54 -3.34 -20.66
N LYS A 116 -11.63 -3.35 -21.45
CA LYS A 116 -12.52 -2.19 -21.58
C LYS A 116 -13.30 -1.98 -20.29
N GLU A 117 -13.78 -3.05 -19.65
CA GLU A 117 -14.42 -2.98 -18.34
C GLU A 117 -13.46 -2.41 -17.29
N LEU A 118 -12.21 -2.88 -17.26
CA LEU A 118 -11.19 -2.37 -16.34
C LEU A 118 -10.92 -0.86 -16.55
N LEU A 119 -10.74 -0.44 -17.79
CA LEU A 119 -10.51 0.98 -18.13
C LEU A 119 -11.71 1.84 -17.74
N ARG A 120 -12.92 1.34 -17.96
CA ARG A 120 -14.16 2.04 -17.58
C ARG A 120 -14.28 2.20 -16.06
N CYS A 121 -14.05 1.14 -15.29
CA CYS A 121 -14.04 1.22 -13.82
C CYS A 121 -12.97 2.18 -13.31
N THR A 122 -11.77 2.15 -13.89
CA THR A 122 -10.68 3.07 -13.54
C THR A 122 -11.06 4.52 -13.82
N TYR A 123 -11.65 4.79 -15.00
CA TYR A 123 -12.15 6.11 -15.36
C TYR A 123 -13.21 6.62 -14.37
N HIS A 124 -14.16 5.76 -14.00
CA HIS A 124 -15.20 6.08 -13.02
C HIS A 124 -14.61 6.38 -11.64
N ALA A 125 -13.60 5.62 -11.20
CA ALA A 125 -12.89 5.87 -9.94
C ALA A 125 -12.20 7.25 -9.94
N PHE A 126 -11.51 7.63 -11.03
CA PHE A 126 -10.90 8.95 -11.16
C PHE A 126 -11.92 10.09 -11.15
N ARG A 127 -13.13 9.84 -11.67
CA ARG A 127 -14.22 10.82 -11.73
C ARG A 127 -15.07 10.86 -10.46
N GLY A 128 -14.88 9.94 -9.52
CA GLY A 128 -15.70 9.85 -8.31
C GLY A 128 -17.13 9.38 -8.57
N THR A 129 -17.36 8.66 -9.67
CA THR A 129 -18.69 8.16 -10.07
C THR A 129 -18.76 6.65 -9.88
N SER A 130 -19.90 6.10 -9.43
CA SER A 130 -20.12 4.66 -9.39
C SER A 130 -20.25 4.08 -10.81
N SER A 131 -19.54 2.98 -11.09
CA SER A 131 -19.59 2.21 -12.34
C SER A 131 -20.79 1.27 -12.40
#